data_AF-A0A9E3BNG2-F1
#
_entry.id   AF-A0A9E3BNG2-F1
#
_cell.length_a   1.000
_cell.length_b   1.000
_cell.length_c   1.000
_cell.angle_alpha   90.00
_cell.angle_beta   90.00
_cell.angle_gamma   90.00
#
_symmetry.space_group_name_H-M   'P 1'
#
loop_
_entity.id
_entity.type
_entity.pdbx_description
1 polymer ?
#
loop_
_entity_poly.entity_id
_entity_poly.type
_entity_poly.pdbx_seq_one_letter_code
_entity_poly.pdbx_strand_id
1 'polypeptide(L)'
;YLYDRLEAWVEEEDLLSLERTASSWWFSRWCPPRPMRGGEFAQGVREQEFSLVEWPLASLERTAVECLAEEGELPPRQQHLAEQLRESFVGVWEVRATDDVDTLLASPLDGRTYPVREHAPEVGYRVGAVAMGRLIPFGDGTYLRSPGMLFTGPAEPEFARPLAGVLEKAPQSLPPAAVLEAVVSRVFGQADVPREVKPARNAKEAKELLAELRPLLEEAGMARRITLDELAPEVDRSQLSPDAELYDYELDTVLYEWIQALGEMARGTESGGKRAPKSTKGKTRKKPRRKR
;
A
#
# COMPACT_ATOMS: atom_id res chain seq x y z
N TYR A 1 1.06 9.53 18.56
CA TYR A 1 0.15 8.41 18.24
C TYR A 1 0.99 7.25 17.69
N LEU A 2 0.43 6.04 17.48
CA LEU A 2 1.24 4.90 16.99
C LEU A 2 1.73 5.13 15.55
N TYR A 3 0.90 5.68 14.66
CA TYR A 3 1.33 6.05 13.31
C TYR A 3 2.48 7.06 13.31
N ASP A 4 2.43 8.11 14.13
CA ASP A 4 3.56 9.05 14.24
C ASP A 4 4.88 8.36 14.66
N ARG A 5 4.80 7.29 15.47
CA ARG A 5 5.98 6.51 15.87
C ARG A 5 6.46 5.58 14.76
N LEU A 6 5.54 4.98 14.01
CA LEU A 6 5.89 4.19 12.83
C LEU A 6 6.57 5.07 11.78
N GLU A 7 6.02 6.27 11.51
CA GLU A 7 6.65 7.22 10.58
C GLU A 7 8.04 7.62 11.08
N ALA A 8 8.18 8.03 12.34
CA ALA A 8 9.49 8.39 12.89
C ALA A 8 10.49 7.23 12.83
N TRP A 9 10.06 6.00 13.12
CA TRP A 9 10.91 4.81 13.06
C TRP A 9 11.36 4.48 11.63
N VAL A 10 10.47 4.59 10.65
CA VAL A 10 10.80 4.41 9.24
C VAL A 10 11.70 5.54 8.72
N GLU A 11 11.57 6.75 9.25
CA GLU A 11 12.39 7.91 8.89
C GLU A 11 13.82 7.86 9.49
N GLU A 12 14.09 7.00 10.48
CA GLU A 12 15.42 6.86 11.10
C GLU A 12 16.45 6.17 10.17
N GLU A 13 15.98 5.36 9.23
CA GLU A 13 16.81 4.60 8.27
C GLU A 13 16.58 5.13 6.86
N ASP A 14 17.64 5.58 6.18
CA ASP A 14 17.54 6.24 4.87
C ASP A 14 16.83 5.38 3.82
N LEU A 15 17.12 4.06 3.79
CA LEU A 15 16.48 3.15 2.85
C LEU A 15 14.97 3.01 3.16
N LEU A 16 14.60 2.82 4.43
CA LEU A 16 13.20 2.67 4.83
C LEU A 16 12.39 3.94 4.51
N SER A 17 12.98 5.12 4.71
CA SER A 17 12.40 6.41 4.33
C SER A 17 12.12 6.52 2.82
N LEU A 18 13.03 6.01 1.99
CA LEU A 18 12.81 5.96 0.53
C LEU A 18 11.74 4.91 0.15
N GLU A 19 11.70 3.75 0.79
CA GLU A 19 10.64 2.75 0.56
C GLU A 19 9.26 3.27 0.96
N ARG A 20 9.18 4.03 2.05
CA ARG A 20 7.99 4.75 2.50
C ARG A 20 7.51 5.75 1.47
N THR A 21 8.44 6.50 0.87
CA THR A 21 8.18 7.45 -0.21
C THR A 21 7.68 6.74 -1.47
N ALA A 22 8.32 5.64 -1.86
CA ALA A 22 7.91 4.82 -2.99
C ALA A 22 6.50 4.25 -2.80
N SER A 23 6.20 3.75 -1.59
CA SER A 23 4.88 3.22 -1.21
C SER A 23 3.81 4.31 -1.27
N SER A 24 4.11 5.51 -0.76
CA SER A 24 3.20 6.65 -0.82
C SER A 24 2.88 7.05 -2.26
N TRP A 25 3.92 7.18 -3.09
CA TRP A 25 3.75 7.46 -4.51
C TRP A 25 2.92 6.38 -5.19
N TRP A 26 3.20 5.11 -4.92
CA TRP A 26 2.49 4.00 -5.55
C TRP A 26 1.00 4.00 -5.16
N PHE A 27 0.68 4.18 -3.87
CA PHE A 27 -0.69 4.31 -3.39
C PHE A 27 -1.42 5.48 -4.05
N SER A 28 -0.74 6.62 -4.24
CA SER A 28 -1.33 7.83 -4.84
C SER A 28 -1.87 7.62 -6.27
N ARG A 29 -1.35 6.61 -6.99
CA ARG A 29 -1.83 6.24 -8.33
C ARG A 29 -3.21 5.58 -8.28
N TRP A 30 -3.58 5.00 -7.15
CA TRP A 30 -4.89 4.38 -6.95
C TRP A 30 -5.91 5.33 -6.36
N CYS A 31 -5.47 6.46 -5.82
CA CYS A 31 -6.29 7.53 -5.26
C CYS A 31 -7.01 8.38 -6.32
N PRO A 32 -8.13 9.05 -5.98
CA PRO A 32 -8.77 10.00 -6.88
C PRO A 32 -7.87 11.24 -7.10
N PRO A 33 -7.98 11.93 -8.25
CA PRO A 33 -7.14 13.11 -8.55
C PRO A 33 -7.39 14.29 -7.62
N ARG A 34 -8.58 14.35 -7.02
CA ARG A 34 -8.89 15.27 -5.93
C ARG A 34 -9.50 14.44 -4.79
N PRO A 35 -9.08 14.67 -3.55
CA PRO A 35 -9.72 14.05 -2.40
C PRO A 35 -11.20 14.44 -2.39
N MET A 36 -12.05 13.54 -1.91
CA MET A 36 -13.45 13.88 -1.63
C MET A 36 -13.47 15.02 -0.61
N ARG A 37 -14.48 15.89 -0.66
CA ARG A 37 -14.61 16.99 0.30
C ARG A 37 -14.63 16.44 1.72
N GLY A 38 -13.66 16.83 2.55
CA GLY A 38 -13.50 16.32 3.92
C GLY A 38 -12.88 14.92 4.03
N GLY A 39 -12.47 14.32 2.91
CA GLY A 39 -11.90 12.97 2.83
C GLY A 39 -10.37 12.90 2.85
N GLU A 40 -9.68 14.05 2.86
CA GLU A 40 -8.21 14.13 2.88
C GLU A 40 -7.60 13.37 4.05
N PHE A 41 -8.12 13.60 5.25
CA PHE A 41 -7.66 12.91 6.45
C PHE A 41 -7.85 11.39 6.33
N ALA A 42 -9.05 10.94 5.96
CA ALA A 42 -9.34 9.52 5.83
C ALA A 42 -8.47 8.84 4.75
N GLN A 43 -8.21 9.54 3.64
CA GLN A 43 -7.32 9.07 2.60
C GLN A 43 -5.87 8.97 3.07
N GLY A 44 -5.39 9.96 3.83
CA GLY A 44 -4.06 9.90 4.46
C GLY A 44 -3.92 8.71 5.41
N VAL A 45 -4.95 8.43 6.21
CA VAL A 45 -4.96 7.24 7.08
C VAL A 45 -4.90 5.94 6.28
N ARG A 46 -5.69 5.81 5.19
CA ARG A 46 -5.64 4.62 4.33
C ARG A 46 -4.30 4.45 3.64
N GLU A 47 -3.64 5.55 3.30
CA GLU A 47 -2.28 5.52 2.75
C GLU A 47 -1.28 4.98 3.77
N GLN A 48 -1.32 5.46 5.02
CA GLN A 48 -0.49 4.95 6.11
C GLN A 48 -0.77 3.48 6.42
N GLU A 49 -2.04 3.06 6.39
CA GLU A 49 -2.40 1.65 6.52
C GLU A 49 -1.82 0.79 5.41
N PHE A 50 -1.83 1.29 4.17
CA PHE A 50 -1.19 0.60 3.07
C PHE A 50 0.32 0.49 3.30
N SER A 51 1.02 1.60 3.54
CA SER A 51 2.48 1.64 3.53
C SER A 51 3.14 1.13 4.81
N LEU A 52 2.44 1.17 5.95
CA LEU A 52 3.02 0.81 7.26
C LEU A 52 2.45 -0.48 7.84
N VAL A 53 1.21 -0.84 7.48
CA VAL A 53 0.50 -1.99 8.09
C VAL A 53 0.38 -3.17 7.12
N GLU A 54 0.18 -2.91 5.83
CA GLU A 54 -0.18 -3.95 4.86
C GLU A 54 0.93 -4.33 3.89
N TRP A 55 1.68 -3.34 3.37
CA TRP A 55 2.75 -3.59 2.41
C TRP A 55 4.06 -3.94 3.12
N PRO A 56 4.69 -5.07 2.80
CA PRO A 56 6.02 -5.39 3.30
C PRO A 56 7.06 -4.44 2.70
N LEU A 57 7.93 -3.88 3.54
CA LEU A 57 9.10 -3.16 3.10
C LEU A 57 10.13 -4.17 2.58
N ALA A 58 10.69 -3.92 1.41
CA ALA A 58 11.53 -4.86 0.68
C ALA A 58 12.84 -5.17 1.43
N SER A 59 13.43 -4.16 2.07
CA SER A 59 14.62 -4.32 2.93
C SER A 59 14.35 -5.09 4.22
N LEU A 60 13.10 -5.11 4.71
CA LEU A 60 12.72 -5.82 5.93
C LEU A 60 12.07 -7.19 5.66
N GLU A 61 11.60 -7.43 4.43
CA GLU A 61 10.71 -8.53 4.04
C GLU A 61 9.43 -8.63 4.89
N ARG A 62 9.05 -7.54 5.58
CA ARG A 62 8.01 -7.46 6.60
C ARG A 62 7.38 -6.07 6.62
N THR A 63 6.20 -5.93 7.20
CA THR A 63 5.57 -4.60 7.33
C THR A 63 6.20 -3.80 8.48
N ALA A 64 6.15 -2.46 8.41
CA ALA A 64 6.70 -1.62 9.47
C ALA A 64 6.04 -1.89 10.83
N VAL A 65 4.72 -2.15 10.86
CA VAL A 65 4.00 -2.49 12.09
C VAL A 65 4.43 -3.84 12.67
N GLU A 66 4.78 -4.82 11.82
CA GLU A 66 5.30 -6.12 12.29
C GLU A 66 6.66 -5.96 12.97
N CYS A 67 7.58 -5.23 12.34
CA CYS A 67 8.90 -4.96 12.91
C CYS A 67 8.77 -4.16 14.21
N LEU A 68 8.00 -3.08 14.23
CA LEU A 68 7.84 -2.27 15.43
C LEU A 68 7.15 -3.05 16.57
N ALA A 69 6.21 -3.95 16.27
CA ALA A 69 5.57 -4.80 17.27
C ALA A 69 6.51 -5.85 17.85
N GLU A 70 7.54 -6.31 17.15
CA GLU A 70 8.43 -7.36 17.68
C GLU A 70 9.74 -6.83 18.25
N GLU A 71 10.24 -5.75 17.67
CA GLU A 71 11.58 -5.24 17.89
C GLU A 71 11.56 -3.83 18.53
N GLY A 72 10.42 -3.14 18.46
CA GLY A 72 10.29 -1.79 18.97
C GLY A 72 10.18 -1.71 20.49
N GLU A 73 10.88 -0.76 21.10
CA GLU A 73 10.65 -0.38 22.49
C GLU A 73 9.35 0.44 22.61
N LEU A 74 8.22 -0.25 22.57
CA LEU A 74 6.90 0.36 22.70
C LEU A 74 6.36 0.30 24.15
N PRO A 75 5.75 1.39 24.66
CA PRO A 75 4.92 1.30 25.85
C PRO A 75 3.82 0.23 25.68
N PRO A 76 3.42 -0.50 26.74
CA PRO A 76 2.52 -1.67 26.62
C PRO A 76 1.23 -1.43 25.84
N ARG A 77 0.64 -0.23 25.95
CA ARG A 77 -0.57 0.12 25.21
C ARG A 77 -0.34 0.24 23.69
N GLN A 78 0.83 0.73 23.28
CA GLN A 78 1.18 0.87 21.86
C GLN A 78 1.62 -0.45 21.26
N GLN A 79 2.34 -1.26 22.05
CA GLN A 79 2.66 -2.64 21.72
C GLN A 79 1.39 -3.42 21.39
N HIS A 80 0.41 -3.38 22.29
CA HIS A 80 -0.88 -4.03 22.08
C HIS A 80 -1.59 -3.51 20.82
N LEU A 81 -1.60 -2.19 20.59
CA LEU A 81 -2.21 -1.61 19.39
C LEU A 81 -1.49 -2.04 18.10
N ALA A 82 -0.16 -2.17 18.10
CA ALA A 82 0.61 -2.64 16.96
C ALA A 82 0.26 -4.11 16.65
N GLU A 83 0.14 -4.96 17.67
CA GLU A 83 -0.35 -6.33 17.52
C GLU A 83 -1.76 -6.39 16.94
N GLN A 84 -2.68 -5.56 17.44
CA GLN A 84 -4.04 -5.49 16.88
C GLN A 84 -4.05 -4.97 15.44
N LEU A 85 -3.19 -4.00 15.09
CA LEU A 85 -3.05 -3.53 13.71
C LEU A 85 -2.48 -4.60 12.79
N ARG A 86 -1.54 -5.43 13.26
CA ARG A 86 -1.04 -6.58 12.49
C ARG A 86 -2.15 -7.59 12.16
N GLU A 87 -3.11 -7.77 13.06
CA GLU A 87 -4.27 -8.66 12.87
C GLU A 87 -5.46 -7.99 12.18
N SER A 88 -5.35 -6.70 11.87
CA SER A 88 -6.41 -5.94 11.21
C SER A 88 -6.58 -6.34 9.74
N PHE A 89 -7.77 -6.11 9.19
CA PHE A 89 -8.06 -6.47 7.80
C PHE A 89 -8.94 -5.43 7.12
N VAL A 90 -8.77 -5.30 5.81
CA VAL A 90 -9.54 -4.42 4.94
C VAL A 90 -10.77 -5.15 4.41
N GLY A 91 -11.88 -4.45 4.28
CA GLY A 91 -13.13 -5.03 3.80
C GLY A 91 -14.19 -4.01 3.41
N VAL A 92 -15.32 -4.58 2.98
CA VAL A 92 -16.57 -3.89 2.69
C VAL A 92 -17.65 -4.54 3.54
N TRP A 93 -18.43 -3.73 4.24
CA TRP A 93 -19.50 -4.20 5.12
C TRP A 93 -20.78 -3.37 4.95
N GLU A 94 -21.90 -3.97 5.31
CA GLU A 94 -23.18 -3.27 5.48
C GLU A 94 -23.41 -2.98 6.96
N VAL A 95 -23.85 -1.75 7.28
CA VAL A 95 -24.28 -1.36 8.62
C VAL A 95 -25.66 -1.98 8.89
N ARG A 96 -25.73 -2.98 9.78
CA ARG A 96 -26.96 -3.70 10.13
C ARG A 96 -27.69 -3.10 11.32
N ALA A 97 -26.94 -2.63 12.29
CA ALA A 97 -27.46 -1.97 13.49
C ALA A 97 -26.44 -0.92 13.92
N THR A 98 -26.92 0.15 14.55
CA THR A 98 -26.08 1.18 15.14
C THR A 98 -26.85 1.79 16.31
N ASP A 99 -26.13 2.02 17.40
CA ASP A 99 -26.51 2.91 18.48
C ASP A 99 -25.35 3.89 18.76
N ASP A 100 -25.43 4.66 19.84
CA ASP A 100 -24.44 5.69 20.18
C ASP A 100 -23.05 5.12 20.54
N VAL A 101 -22.95 3.82 20.86
CA VAL A 101 -21.74 3.18 21.39
C VAL A 101 -21.25 2.06 20.49
N ASP A 102 -22.14 1.30 19.87
CA ASP A 102 -21.82 0.11 19.11
C ASP A 102 -22.50 0.12 17.72
N THR A 103 -21.79 -0.43 16.74
CA THR A 103 -22.25 -0.64 15.37
C THR A 103 -22.06 -2.09 14.99
N LEU A 104 -23.08 -2.72 14.39
CA LEU A 104 -22.97 -4.07 13.85
C LEU A 104 -22.75 -3.99 12.34
N LEU A 105 -21.54 -4.35 11.91
CA LEU A 105 -21.20 -4.50 10.49
C LEU A 105 -21.42 -5.94 10.05
N ALA A 106 -21.90 -6.15 8.83
CA ALA A 106 -22.03 -7.49 8.24
C ALA A 106 -21.34 -7.56 6.88
N SER A 107 -20.55 -8.62 6.67
CA SER A 107 -20.01 -8.93 5.36
C SER A 107 -21.15 -9.29 4.40
N PRO A 108 -21.22 -8.67 3.21
CA PRO A 108 -22.26 -8.93 2.23
C PRO A 108 -22.04 -10.24 1.45
N LEU A 109 -20.90 -10.91 1.64
CA LEU A 109 -20.56 -12.15 0.93
C LEU A 109 -21.05 -13.40 1.66
N ASP A 110 -20.81 -13.45 2.98
CA ASP A 110 -21.05 -14.62 3.84
C ASP A 110 -22.00 -14.33 5.01
N GLY A 111 -22.40 -13.07 5.21
CA GLY A 111 -23.26 -12.66 6.30
C GLY A 111 -22.57 -12.61 7.66
N ARG A 112 -21.25 -12.82 7.73
CA ARG A 112 -20.51 -12.76 9.00
C ARG A 112 -20.60 -11.36 9.59
N THR A 113 -20.88 -11.28 10.89
CA THR A 113 -21.06 -10.02 11.60
C THR A 113 -19.84 -9.65 12.44
N TYR A 114 -19.60 -8.35 12.56
CA TYR A 114 -18.50 -7.75 13.28
C TYR A 114 -19.06 -6.63 14.19
N PRO A 115 -19.10 -6.84 15.52
CA PRO A 115 -19.49 -5.77 16.44
C PRO A 115 -18.35 -4.77 16.55
N VAL A 116 -18.64 -3.50 16.29
CA VAL A 116 -17.69 -2.39 16.22
C VAL A 116 -18.01 -1.41 17.35
N ARG A 117 -17.02 -1.08 18.17
CA ARG A 117 -17.14 -0.04 19.20
C ARG A 117 -16.82 1.33 18.62
N GLU A 118 -17.78 2.24 18.72
CA GLU A 118 -17.67 3.59 18.20
C GLU A 118 -16.80 4.49 19.08
N HIS A 119 -15.96 5.27 18.42
CA HIS A 119 -14.98 6.16 19.06
C HIS A 119 -14.86 7.52 18.35
N ALA A 120 -15.69 7.75 17.33
CA ALA A 120 -15.75 8.98 16.55
C ALA A 120 -17.24 9.30 16.23
N PRO A 121 -18.01 9.73 17.25
CA PRO A 121 -19.46 9.95 17.14
C PRO A 121 -19.84 11.04 16.14
N GLU A 122 -18.90 11.86 15.71
CA GLU A 122 -19.07 12.89 14.69
C GLU A 122 -19.27 12.32 13.27
N VAL A 123 -18.89 11.07 13.03
CA VAL A 123 -19.07 10.42 11.71
C VAL A 123 -20.50 9.90 11.60
N GLY A 124 -21.38 10.70 10.98
CA GLY A 124 -22.78 10.33 10.79
C GLY A 124 -22.99 9.29 9.68
N TYR A 125 -23.43 8.09 10.04
CA TYR A 125 -23.97 7.08 9.12
C TYR A 125 -25.22 6.43 9.74
N ARG A 126 -25.88 5.54 8.99
CA ARG A 126 -27.13 4.89 9.43
C ARG A 126 -27.19 3.45 8.96
N VAL A 127 -28.14 2.69 9.52
CA VAL A 127 -28.47 1.34 9.03
C VAL A 127 -28.68 1.36 7.51
N GLY A 128 -28.11 0.36 6.84
CA GLY A 128 -28.08 0.22 5.39
C GLY A 128 -26.90 0.91 4.70
N ALA A 129 -26.11 1.72 5.41
CA ALA A 129 -24.89 2.30 4.86
C ALA A 129 -23.86 1.22 4.50
N VAL A 130 -23.03 1.50 3.50
CA VAL A 130 -21.88 0.66 3.15
C VAL A 130 -20.62 1.27 3.76
N ALA A 131 -19.94 0.48 4.57
CA ALA A 131 -18.66 0.79 5.20
C ALA A 131 -17.51 0.16 4.41
N MET A 132 -16.47 0.93 4.14
CA MET A 132 -15.31 0.52 3.33
C MET A 132 -14.04 0.97 4.02
N GLY A 133 -13.19 0.05 4.46
CA GLY A 133 -12.01 0.42 5.22
C GLY A 133 -11.41 -0.77 5.96
N ARG A 134 -10.78 -0.49 7.09
CA ARG A 134 -10.12 -1.48 7.93
C ARG A 134 -10.85 -1.68 9.26
N LEU A 135 -10.96 -2.92 9.70
CA LEU A 135 -11.36 -3.29 11.06
C LEU A 135 -10.14 -3.75 11.85
N ILE A 136 -9.98 -3.18 13.03
CA ILE A 136 -8.88 -3.40 13.96
C ILE A 136 -9.48 -4.16 15.16
N PRO A 137 -9.04 -5.37 15.49
CA PRO A 137 -9.54 -6.06 16.67
C PRO A 137 -9.27 -5.23 17.93
N PHE A 138 -10.25 -5.13 18.85
CA PHE A 138 -10.11 -4.35 20.09
C PHE A 138 -9.78 -5.22 21.31
N GLY A 139 -9.87 -6.55 21.16
CA GLY A 139 -10.05 -7.48 22.26
C GLY A 139 -11.53 -7.86 22.41
N ASP A 140 -11.87 -8.73 23.37
CA ASP A 140 -13.25 -9.13 23.76
C ASP A 140 -14.22 -9.64 22.66
N GLY A 141 -13.75 -9.81 21.42
CA GLY A 141 -14.57 -10.17 20.27
C GLY A 141 -15.16 -8.97 19.52
N THR A 142 -14.82 -7.74 19.92
CA THR A 142 -15.19 -6.50 19.22
C THR A 142 -14.06 -5.94 18.37
N TYR A 143 -14.43 -5.00 17.50
CA TYR A 143 -13.51 -4.31 16.59
C TYR A 143 -13.62 -2.79 16.78
N LEU A 144 -12.56 -2.09 16.41
CA LEU A 144 -12.59 -0.66 16.09
C LEU A 144 -12.57 -0.51 14.58
N ARG A 145 -13.32 0.47 14.07
CA ARG A 145 -13.10 0.93 12.70
C ARG A 145 -11.87 1.80 12.60
N SER A 146 -11.16 1.71 11.48
CA SER A 146 -10.15 2.70 11.15
C SER A 146 -10.75 4.10 10.96
N PRO A 147 -10.05 5.18 11.36
CA PRO A 147 -10.41 6.54 10.97
C PRO A 147 -10.41 6.78 9.45
N GLY A 148 -9.72 5.92 8.68
CA GLY A 148 -9.72 5.91 7.22
C GLY A 148 -10.97 5.27 6.59
N MET A 149 -11.85 4.68 7.41
CA MET A 149 -13.07 4.02 6.93
C MET A 149 -14.06 5.01 6.33
N LEU A 150 -14.52 4.71 5.12
CA LEU A 150 -15.50 5.49 4.39
C LEU A 150 -16.88 4.89 4.57
N PHE A 151 -17.87 5.76 4.78
CA PHE A 151 -19.27 5.41 4.82
C PHE A 151 -19.98 6.05 3.64
N THR A 152 -20.85 5.28 3.00
CA THR A 152 -21.70 5.77 1.91
C THR A 152 -23.15 5.57 2.35
N GLY A 153 -24.01 6.54 2.03
CA GLY A 153 -25.41 6.55 2.42
C GLY A 153 -26.11 5.24 2.06
N PRO A 154 -27.30 4.95 2.61
CA PRO A 154 -27.91 3.64 2.44
C PRO A 154 -28.03 3.37 0.95
N ALA A 155 -27.23 2.43 0.51
CA ALA A 155 -27.25 1.97 -0.84
C ALA A 155 -28.33 0.89 -0.91
N GLU A 156 -28.82 0.62 -2.11
CA GLU A 156 -29.62 -0.60 -2.27
C GLU A 156 -28.78 -1.79 -1.75
N PRO A 157 -29.39 -2.78 -1.09
CA PRO A 157 -28.67 -3.95 -0.53
C PRO A 157 -27.74 -4.64 -1.55
N GLU A 158 -28.01 -4.45 -2.84
CA GLU A 158 -27.23 -4.99 -3.94
C GLU A 158 -25.92 -4.24 -4.21
N PHE A 159 -25.66 -3.09 -3.58
CA PHE A 159 -24.46 -2.28 -3.84
C PHE A 159 -23.22 -2.79 -3.12
N ALA A 160 -23.34 -3.29 -1.89
CA ALA A 160 -22.19 -3.73 -1.09
C ALA A 160 -21.54 -5.02 -1.65
N ARG A 161 -22.37 -5.95 -2.13
CA ARG A 161 -21.92 -7.29 -2.56
C ARG A 161 -20.97 -7.26 -3.77
N PRO A 162 -21.22 -6.51 -4.86
CA PRO A 162 -20.27 -6.35 -5.95
C PRO A 162 -18.93 -5.76 -5.49
N LEU A 163 -18.96 -4.77 -4.59
CA LEU A 163 -17.74 -4.13 -4.08
C LEU A 163 -16.90 -5.09 -3.24
N ALA A 164 -17.53 -5.83 -2.32
CA ALA A 164 -16.85 -6.88 -1.56
C ALA A 164 -16.30 -7.98 -2.48
N GLY A 165 -17.04 -8.34 -3.53
CA GLY A 165 -16.60 -9.31 -4.53
C GLY A 165 -15.40 -8.86 -5.36
N VAL A 166 -15.19 -7.55 -5.54
CA VAL A 166 -13.98 -7.01 -6.18
C VAL A 166 -12.77 -7.18 -5.27
N LEU A 167 -12.91 -6.93 -3.96
CA LEU A 167 -11.84 -7.16 -2.98
C LEU A 167 -11.45 -8.64 -2.89
N GLU A 168 -12.43 -9.54 -2.82
CA GLU A 168 -12.18 -10.99 -2.72
C GLU A 168 -11.49 -11.57 -3.96
N LYS A 169 -11.83 -11.04 -5.15
CA LYS A 169 -11.26 -11.49 -6.43
C LYS A 169 -10.01 -10.72 -6.85
N ALA A 170 -9.52 -9.82 -6.03
CA ALA A 170 -8.33 -9.05 -6.33
C ALA A 170 -7.15 -10.01 -6.62
N PRO A 171 -6.31 -9.72 -7.62
CA PRO A 171 -5.07 -10.44 -7.81
C PRO A 171 -4.27 -10.44 -6.50
N GLN A 172 -3.63 -11.57 -6.16
CA GLN A 172 -2.75 -11.67 -4.98
C GLN A 172 -1.60 -10.64 -5.00
N SER A 173 -1.29 -10.08 -6.16
CA SER A 173 -0.29 -9.03 -6.34
C SER A 173 -0.76 -7.62 -5.97
N LEU A 174 -2.06 -7.41 -5.70
CA LEU A 174 -2.62 -6.13 -5.31
C LEU A 174 -3.13 -6.21 -3.86
N PRO A 175 -2.56 -5.42 -2.94
CA PRO A 175 -3.00 -5.40 -1.56
C PRO A 175 -4.46 -4.91 -1.43
N PRO A 176 -5.28 -5.53 -0.55
CA PRO A 176 -6.64 -5.09 -0.26
C PRO A 176 -6.85 -3.57 -0.10
N ALA A 177 -5.95 -2.84 0.58
CA ALA A 177 -6.04 -1.39 0.74
C ALA A 177 -5.96 -0.65 -0.61
N ALA A 178 -5.08 -1.08 -1.50
CA ALA A 178 -4.94 -0.50 -2.84
C ALA A 178 -6.18 -0.79 -3.72
N VAL A 179 -6.74 -1.99 -3.59
CA VAL A 179 -7.98 -2.38 -4.28
C VAL A 179 -9.17 -1.57 -3.77
N LEU A 180 -9.25 -1.36 -2.45
CA LEU A 180 -10.28 -0.51 -1.85
C LEU A 180 -10.17 0.92 -2.39
N GLU A 181 -8.96 1.49 -2.45
CA GLU A 181 -8.77 2.84 -2.98
C GLU A 181 -9.10 2.90 -4.48
N ALA A 182 -8.79 1.86 -5.25
CA ALA A 182 -9.22 1.74 -6.65
C ALA A 182 -10.75 1.77 -6.79
N VAL A 183 -11.47 1.07 -5.91
CA VAL A 183 -12.94 1.10 -5.84
C VAL A 183 -13.42 2.51 -5.51
N VAL A 184 -12.85 3.15 -4.50
CA VAL A 184 -13.21 4.52 -4.08
C VAL A 184 -13.00 5.51 -5.24
N SER A 185 -11.86 5.43 -5.91
CA SER A 185 -11.52 6.26 -7.07
C SER A 185 -12.47 6.08 -8.24
N ARG A 186 -12.88 4.84 -8.53
CA ARG A 186 -13.79 4.56 -9.64
C ARG A 186 -15.22 4.98 -9.32
N VAL A 187 -15.70 4.67 -8.12
CA VAL A 187 -17.10 4.89 -7.73
C VAL A 187 -17.37 6.36 -7.39
N PHE A 188 -16.49 7.00 -6.60
CA PHE A 188 -16.70 8.37 -6.14
C PHE A 188 -15.86 9.39 -6.91
N GLY A 189 -14.67 9.01 -7.36
CA GLY A 189 -13.77 9.87 -8.13
C GLY A 189 -13.99 9.86 -9.64
N GLN A 190 -14.76 8.88 -10.16
CA GLN A 190 -14.93 8.62 -11.59
C GLN A 190 -13.59 8.57 -12.35
N ALA A 191 -12.54 8.07 -11.68
CA ALA A 191 -11.18 8.04 -12.20
C ALA A 191 -10.79 6.63 -12.64
N ASP A 192 -10.16 6.54 -13.81
CA ASP A 192 -9.46 5.33 -14.20
C ASP A 192 -8.14 5.21 -13.43
N VAL A 193 -7.87 4.02 -12.91
CA VAL A 193 -6.69 3.70 -12.09
C VAL A 193 -5.98 2.45 -12.63
N PRO A 194 -4.65 2.33 -12.46
CA PRO A 194 -3.76 3.28 -11.79
C PRO A 194 -3.53 4.54 -12.65
N ARG A 195 -3.56 5.70 -11.99
CA ARG A 195 -3.27 7.00 -12.59
C ARG A 195 -1.78 7.19 -12.82
N GLU A 196 -1.48 8.12 -13.71
CA GLU A 196 -0.14 8.65 -13.88
C GLU A 196 0.10 9.74 -12.84
N VAL A 197 1.07 9.51 -11.96
CA VAL A 197 1.48 10.46 -10.92
C VAL A 197 2.99 10.61 -11.02
N LYS A 198 3.48 11.85 -11.04
CA LYS A 198 4.92 12.11 -11.11
C LYS A 198 5.59 11.62 -9.82
N PRO A 199 6.67 10.81 -9.91
CA PRO A 199 7.38 10.30 -8.72
C PRO A 199 8.25 11.35 -8.04
N ALA A 200 8.53 12.47 -8.70
CA ALA A 200 9.25 13.62 -8.20
C ALA A 200 8.65 14.92 -8.75
N ARG A 201 9.05 16.09 -8.24
CA ARG A 201 8.58 17.41 -8.70
C ARG A 201 9.16 17.76 -10.06
N ASN A 202 10.40 17.34 -10.34
CA ASN A 202 11.09 17.63 -11.61
C ASN A 202 12.19 16.59 -11.93
N ALA A 203 12.75 16.67 -13.13
CA ALA A 203 13.79 15.73 -13.60
C ALA A 203 15.11 15.81 -12.82
N LYS A 204 15.41 16.95 -12.16
CA LYS A 204 16.60 17.09 -11.33
C LYS A 204 16.44 16.30 -10.03
N GLU A 205 15.32 16.49 -9.33
CA GLU A 205 14.98 15.72 -8.12
C GLU A 205 14.90 14.22 -8.41
N ALA A 206 14.36 13.83 -9.56
CA ALA A 206 14.36 12.41 -9.97
C ALA A 206 15.78 11.82 -10.08
N LYS A 207 16.77 12.61 -10.56
CA LYS A 207 18.17 12.18 -10.62
C LYS A 207 18.82 12.12 -9.23
N GLU A 208 18.48 13.06 -8.35
CA GLU A 208 18.96 13.10 -6.97
C GLU A 208 18.47 11.87 -6.20
N LEU A 209 17.16 11.57 -6.25
CA LEU A 209 16.59 10.36 -5.63
C LEU A 209 17.21 9.07 -6.16
N LEU A 210 17.45 8.95 -7.47
CA LEU A 210 18.11 7.77 -8.05
C LEU A 210 19.57 7.64 -7.63
N ALA A 211 20.27 8.77 -7.42
CA ALA A 211 21.65 8.79 -6.97
C ALA A 211 21.77 8.43 -5.48
N GLU A 212 20.81 8.86 -4.66
CA GLU A 212 20.71 8.51 -3.24
C GLU A 212 20.30 7.05 -3.03
N LEU A 213 19.33 6.57 -3.79
CA LEU A 213 18.79 5.21 -3.61
C LEU A 213 19.78 4.11 -3.97
N ARG A 214 20.63 4.32 -4.98
CA ARG A 214 21.55 3.30 -5.48
C ARG A 214 22.53 2.76 -4.43
N PRO A 215 23.33 3.59 -3.73
CA PRO A 215 24.25 3.09 -2.72
C PRO A 215 23.52 2.36 -1.59
N LEU A 216 22.33 2.83 -1.20
CA LEU A 216 21.51 2.21 -0.15
C LEU A 216 21.03 0.82 -0.56
N LEU A 217 20.58 0.65 -1.81
CA LEU A 217 20.20 -0.65 -2.34
C LEU A 217 21.40 -1.61 -2.47
N GLU A 218 22.58 -1.11 -2.83
CA GLU A 218 23.81 -1.91 -2.86
C GLU A 218 24.21 -2.38 -1.44
N GLU A 219 24.17 -1.48 -0.46
CA GLU A 219 24.48 -1.76 0.95
C GLU A 219 23.52 -2.80 1.55
N ALA A 220 22.23 -2.69 1.23
CA ALA A 220 21.21 -3.66 1.61
C ALA A 220 21.29 -4.99 0.82
N GLY A 221 22.20 -5.10 -0.17
CA GLY A 221 22.34 -6.28 -1.02
C GLY A 221 21.21 -6.49 -2.03
N MET A 222 20.35 -5.49 -2.21
CA MET A 222 19.20 -5.48 -3.13
C MET A 222 19.58 -5.04 -4.54
N ALA A 223 20.76 -4.45 -4.71
CA ALA A 223 21.33 -4.12 -6.01
C ALA A 223 22.75 -4.69 -6.12
N ARG A 224 23.08 -5.25 -7.28
CA ARG A 224 24.44 -5.67 -7.60
C ARG A 224 24.83 -5.19 -8.99
N ARG A 225 25.99 -4.57 -9.10
CA ARG A 225 26.58 -4.26 -10.39
C ARG A 225 26.88 -5.53 -11.17
N ILE A 226 26.44 -5.57 -12.43
CA ILE A 226 26.66 -6.68 -13.35
C ILE A 226 27.43 -6.23 -14.58
N THR A 227 28.04 -7.19 -15.25
CA THR A 227 28.71 -7.01 -16.54
C THR A 227 27.75 -7.22 -17.72
N LEU A 228 28.14 -6.77 -18.92
CA LEU A 228 27.38 -7.00 -20.15
C LEU A 228 27.15 -8.50 -20.43
N ASP A 229 28.07 -9.36 -19.99
CA ASP A 229 27.98 -10.81 -20.17
C ASP A 229 27.00 -11.48 -19.19
N GLU A 230 26.72 -10.83 -18.06
CA GLU A 230 25.72 -11.27 -17.08
C GLU A 230 24.30 -10.79 -17.41
N LEU A 231 24.13 -9.90 -18.40
CA LEU A 231 22.80 -9.45 -18.84
C LEU A 231 21.96 -10.61 -19.36
N ALA A 232 20.68 -10.57 -19.00
CA ALA A 232 19.69 -11.49 -19.54
C ALA A 232 19.67 -11.42 -21.09
N PRO A 233 19.56 -12.57 -21.78
CA PRO A 233 19.60 -12.62 -23.25
C PRO A 233 18.55 -11.75 -23.95
N GLU A 234 17.46 -11.43 -23.26
CA GLU A 234 16.34 -10.64 -23.77
C GLU A 234 16.61 -9.13 -23.79
N VAL A 235 17.69 -8.66 -23.16
CA VAL A 235 18.07 -7.24 -23.16
C VAL A 235 18.79 -6.91 -24.47
N ASP A 236 18.22 -5.97 -25.22
CA ASP A 236 18.85 -5.44 -26.44
C ASP A 236 20.08 -4.61 -26.09
N ARG A 237 21.26 -5.25 -26.18
CA ARG A 237 22.56 -4.65 -25.88
C ARG A 237 22.85 -3.41 -26.74
N SER A 238 22.20 -3.27 -27.90
CA SER A 238 22.40 -2.11 -28.79
C SER A 238 21.77 -0.82 -28.26
N GLN A 239 20.89 -0.91 -27.24
CA GLN A 239 20.26 0.25 -26.61
C GLN A 239 21.01 0.77 -25.37
N LEU A 240 22.12 0.12 -25.00
CA LEU A 240 22.92 0.49 -23.84
C LEU A 240 23.97 1.53 -24.23
N SER A 241 24.09 2.57 -23.40
CA SER A 241 25.20 3.52 -23.51
C SER A 241 26.53 2.78 -23.25
N PRO A 242 27.63 3.11 -23.95
CA PRO A 242 28.95 2.56 -23.65
C PRO A 242 29.40 2.74 -22.19
N ASP A 243 28.92 3.83 -21.56
CA ASP A 243 29.22 4.17 -20.17
C ASP A 243 28.08 3.78 -19.20
N ALA A 244 27.10 2.97 -19.65
CA ALA A 244 26.01 2.54 -18.80
C ALA A 244 26.50 1.57 -17.72
N GLU A 245 26.29 1.94 -16.46
CA GLU A 245 26.42 1.00 -15.35
C GLU A 245 25.21 0.08 -15.31
N LEU A 246 25.44 -1.22 -15.32
CA LEU A 246 24.40 -2.23 -15.34
C LEU A 246 24.22 -2.81 -13.95
N TYR A 247 22.96 -2.97 -13.57
CA TYR A 247 22.58 -3.43 -12.24
C TYR A 247 21.54 -4.52 -12.35
N ASP A 248 21.73 -5.57 -11.55
CA ASP A 248 20.72 -6.56 -11.22
C ASP A 248 20.06 -6.15 -9.89
N TYR A 249 18.74 -6.21 -9.85
CA TYR A 249 17.93 -5.64 -8.78
C TYR A 249 16.98 -6.72 -8.23
N GLU A 250 17.01 -6.94 -6.91
CA GLU A 250 16.03 -7.75 -6.18
C GLU A 250 15.07 -6.80 -5.45
N LEU A 251 14.06 -6.32 -6.20
CA LEU A 251 13.09 -5.33 -5.73
C LEU A 251 11.67 -5.90 -5.69
N ASP A 252 10.87 -5.36 -4.78
CA ASP A 252 9.43 -5.55 -4.83
C ASP A 252 8.78 -4.75 -5.99
N THR A 253 7.47 -4.91 -6.17
CA THR A 253 6.75 -4.23 -7.26
C THR A 253 6.69 -2.71 -7.06
N VAL A 254 6.57 -2.22 -5.83
CA VAL A 254 6.42 -0.80 -5.51
C VAL A 254 7.71 -0.05 -5.83
N LEU A 255 8.84 -0.54 -5.32
CA LEU A 255 10.17 0.02 -5.57
C LEU A 255 10.54 -0.08 -7.03
N TYR A 256 10.31 -1.24 -7.67
CA TYR A 256 10.61 -1.41 -9.08
C TYR A 256 9.86 -0.38 -9.94
N GLU A 257 8.55 -0.22 -9.75
CA GLU A 257 7.75 0.74 -10.51
C GLU A 257 8.16 2.19 -10.23
N TRP A 258 8.52 2.52 -8.98
CA TRP A 258 8.97 3.85 -8.60
C TRP A 258 10.32 4.20 -9.24
N ILE A 259 11.30 3.30 -9.19
CA ILE A 259 12.62 3.47 -9.83
C ILE A 259 12.48 3.62 -11.34
N GLN A 260 11.64 2.80 -11.98
CA GLN A 260 11.36 2.94 -13.42
C GLN A 260 10.80 4.31 -13.74
N ALA A 261 9.79 4.77 -12.99
CA ALA A 261 9.17 6.08 -13.18
C ALA A 261 10.16 7.24 -12.95
N LEU A 262 11.01 7.15 -11.92
CA LEU A 262 12.08 8.13 -11.69
C LEU A 262 13.07 8.14 -12.87
N GLY A 263 13.45 6.98 -13.38
CA GLY A 263 14.37 6.85 -14.53
C GLY A 263 13.81 7.45 -15.81
N GLU A 264 12.52 7.24 -16.09
CA GLU A 264 11.82 7.88 -17.21
C GLU A 264 11.78 9.41 -17.06
N MET A 265 11.43 9.89 -15.86
CA MET A 265 11.38 11.32 -15.56
C MET A 265 12.77 11.98 -15.67
N ALA A 266 13.82 11.32 -15.17
CA ALA A 266 15.20 11.79 -15.22
C ALA A 266 15.76 11.92 -16.64
N ARG A 267 15.30 11.05 -17.57
CA ARG A 267 15.68 11.08 -19.00
C ARG A 267 14.92 12.13 -19.81
N GLY A 268 13.88 12.76 -19.24
CA GLY A 268 13.03 13.69 -19.99
C GLY A 268 12.14 13.00 -21.02
N THR A 269 11.99 11.68 -20.93
CA THR A 269 10.94 10.96 -21.65
C THR A 269 9.64 11.19 -20.90
N GLU A 270 8.91 12.27 -21.22
CA GLU A 270 7.51 12.36 -20.81
C GLU A 270 6.77 11.14 -21.37
N SER A 271 6.02 10.47 -20.50
CA SER A 271 5.29 9.22 -20.69
C SER A 271 4.15 9.35 -21.71
N GLY A 272 4.49 9.61 -22.96
CA GLY A 272 3.60 9.46 -24.11
C GLY A 272 3.59 8.02 -24.60
N GLY A 273 2.95 7.09 -23.89
CA GLY A 273 2.78 5.75 -24.43
C GLY A 273 2.30 4.69 -23.44
N LYS A 274 1.01 4.36 -23.53
CA LYS A 274 0.38 3.16 -22.98
C LYS A 274 1.30 1.93 -23.06
N ARG A 275 1.98 1.59 -21.97
CA ARG A 275 2.42 0.21 -21.71
C ARG A 275 1.75 -0.24 -20.43
N ALA A 276 0.69 -1.02 -20.60
CA ALA A 276 0.16 -1.82 -19.51
C ALA A 276 1.30 -2.66 -18.90
N PRO A 277 1.35 -2.84 -17.58
CA PRO A 277 2.41 -3.60 -16.93
C PRO A 277 2.41 -5.03 -17.49
N LYS A 278 3.51 -5.43 -18.13
CA LYS A 278 3.76 -6.83 -18.40
C LYS A 278 4.04 -7.47 -17.05
N SER A 279 3.13 -8.32 -16.60
CA SER A 279 3.34 -9.29 -15.51
C SER A 279 4.72 -9.93 -15.64
N THR A 280 5.69 -9.43 -14.88
CA THR A 280 6.95 -10.10 -14.64
C THR A 280 6.66 -11.21 -13.66
N LYS A 281 6.50 -12.44 -14.17
CA LYS A 281 6.55 -13.64 -13.34
C LYS A 281 7.91 -13.68 -12.66
N GLY A 282 7.98 -13.20 -11.41
CA GLY A 282 9.12 -13.43 -10.54
C GLY A 282 9.38 -14.93 -10.46
N LYS A 283 10.45 -15.39 -11.10
CA LYS A 283 10.96 -16.74 -10.89
C LYS A 283 11.65 -16.74 -9.54
N THR A 284 10.93 -17.14 -8.50
CA THR A 284 11.50 -17.44 -7.18
C THR A 284 12.56 -18.55 -7.38
N ARG A 285 13.84 -18.19 -7.30
CA ARG A 285 14.95 -19.15 -7.33
C ARG A 285 14.90 -19.96 -6.04
N LYS A 286 14.46 -21.22 -6.12
CA LYS A 286 14.56 -22.17 -5.01
C LYS A 286 16.03 -22.31 -4.58
N LYS A 287 16.36 -21.87 -3.35
CA LYS A 287 17.63 -22.16 -2.69
C LYS A 287 17.87 -23.69 -2.66
N PRO A 288 19.08 -24.18 -2.98
CA PRO A 288 19.38 -25.60 -2.89
C PRO A 288 19.40 -26.02 -1.41
N ARG A 289 18.55 -27.00 -1.08
CA ARG A 289 18.59 -27.72 0.21
C ARG A 289 19.99 -28.29 0.41
N ARG A 290 20.71 -27.81 1.43
CA ARG A 290 21.86 -28.53 2.00
C ARG A 290 21.38 -29.94 2.39
N LYS A 291 21.97 -30.95 1.77
CA LYS A 291 21.87 -32.34 2.24
C LYS A 291 22.69 -32.47 3.53
N ARG A 292 22.15 -33.31 4.41
CA ARG A 292 22.59 -33.65 5.77
C ARG A 292 24.09 -33.88 5.90
#